data_AF-A0A2A3F5H6-F1
#
_entry.id   AF-A0A2A3F5H6-F1
#
_cell.length_a   1.000
_cell.length_b   1.000
_cell.length_c   1.000
_cell.angle_alpha   90.00
_cell.angle_beta   90.00
_cell.angle_gamma   90.00
#
_symmetry.space_group_name_H-M   'P 1'
#
loop_
_entity.id
_entity.type
_entity.pdbx_description
1 polymer ?
#
loop_
_entity_poly.entity_id
_entity_poly.type
_entity_poly.pdbx_seq_one_letter_code
_entity_poly.pdbx_strand_id
1 'polypeptide(L)' 'MHVPCGNIWTGGNTSHCTACHENFVGITAFDAHRTGGWGNRKCLDPADAGMFDAGRKYLCWTLTDPEQKEDVDDSE' A
#
# COMPACT_ATOMS: atom_id res chain seq x y z
N MET A 1 1.18 8.46 -22.31
CA MET A 1 0.38 7.22 -22.37
C MET A 1 0.65 6.46 -21.08
N HIS A 2 -0.38 6.15 -20.31
CA HIS A 2 -0.26 5.42 -19.04
C HIS A 2 -0.27 3.92 -19.35
N VAL A 3 0.66 3.14 -18.78
CA VAL A 3 0.66 1.69 -18.95
C VAL A 3 -0.57 1.13 -18.25
N PRO A 4 -1.42 0.32 -18.89
CA PRO A 4 -2.58 -0.25 -18.22
C PRO A 4 -2.10 -1.13 -17.05
N CYS A 5 -2.57 -0.84 -15.83
CA CYS A 5 -2.08 -1.44 -14.59
C CYS A 5 -2.35 -2.94 -14.45
N GLY A 6 -3.03 -3.57 -15.41
CA GLY A 6 -3.25 -5.02 -15.51
C GLY A 6 -4.11 -5.65 -14.41
N ASN A 7 -4.33 -4.96 -13.29
CA ASN A 7 -4.97 -5.50 -12.11
C ASN A 7 -6.47 -5.17 -12.07
N ILE A 8 -7.28 -6.16 -11.73
CA ILE A 8 -8.71 -6.02 -11.42
C ILE A 8 -8.87 -6.22 -9.92
N TRP A 9 -9.56 -5.28 -9.27
CA TRP A 9 -9.60 -5.14 -7.82
C TRP A 9 -11.06 -5.24 -7.38
N THR A 10 -11.31 -6.07 -6.37
CA THR A 10 -12.63 -6.17 -5.74
C THR A 10 -12.55 -5.57 -4.34
N GLY A 11 -13.42 -4.60 -4.02
CA GLY A 11 -13.50 -3.92 -2.72
C GLY A 11 -13.11 -2.43 -2.76
N GLY A 12 -13.67 -1.63 -1.84
CA GLY A 12 -13.54 -0.16 -1.84
C GLY A 12 -12.30 0.41 -1.14
N ASN A 13 -11.41 -0.43 -0.61
CA ASN A 13 -10.33 0.01 0.28
C ASN A 13 -8.95 0.08 -0.39
N THR A 14 -8.83 -0.18 -1.69
CA THR A 14 -7.51 -0.18 -2.36
C THR A 14 -7.21 1.16 -3.03
N SER A 15 -6.01 1.68 -2.81
CA SER A 15 -5.46 2.86 -3.48
C SER A 15 -4.40 2.48 -4.52
N HIS A 16 -4.27 3.27 -5.58
CA HIS A 16 -3.39 3.00 -6.72
C HIS A 16 -2.55 4.23 -7.05
N CYS A 17 -1.23 4.05 -7.24
CA CYS A 17 -0.38 5.12 -7.72
C CYS A 17 -0.23 5.07 -9.24
N THR A 18 -0.74 6.09 -9.93
CA THR A 18 -0.65 6.16 -11.40
C THR A 18 0.76 6.47 -11.93
N ALA A 19 1.71 6.80 -11.06
CA ALA A 19 3.09 7.11 -11.43
C ALA A 19 4.00 5.87 -11.42
N CYS A 20 3.91 5.04 -10.38
CA CYS A 20 4.70 3.80 -10.25
C CYS A 20 3.89 2.52 -10.47
N HIS A 21 2.56 2.60 -10.57
CA HIS A 21 1.65 1.48 -10.77
C HIS A 21 1.57 0.48 -9.60
N GLU A 22 2.01 0.89 -8.42
CA GLU A 22 1.87 0.12 -7.17
C GLU A 22 0.49 0.30 -6.52
N ASN A 23 0.15 -0.69 -5.70
CA ASN A 23 -1.17 -0.91 -5.11
C ASN A 23 -1.07 -0.86 -3.58
N PHE A 24 -2.03 -0.24 -2.89
CA PHE A 24 -1.96 -0.02 -1.44
C PHE A 24 -3.28 -0.34 -0.73
N VAL A 25 -3.22 -0.92 0.47
CA VAL A 25 -4.38 -1.35 1.28
C VAL A 25 -5.23 -0.18 1.82
N GLY A 26 -4.86 1.06 1.50
CA GLY A 26 -5.65 2.25 1.79
C GLY A 26 -4.87 3.53 1.50
N ILE A 27 -5.50 4.67 1.81
CA ILE A 27 -4.89 5.98 1.57
C ILE A 27 -3.67 6.23 2.45
N THR A 28 -3.61 5.67 3.67
CA THR A 28 -2.47 5.85 4.58
C THR A 28 -1.20 5.23 4.02
N ALA A 29 -1.27 3.99 3.52
CA ALA A 29 -0.13 3.34 2.86
C ALA A 29 0.22 4.07 1.55
N PHE A 30 -0.78 4.51 0.79
CA PHE A 30 -0.54 5.34 -0.39
C PHE A 30 0.14 6.68 -0.04
N ASP A 31 -0.19 7.33 1.06
CA ASP A 31 0.44 8.60 1.42
C ASP A 31 1.88 8.40 1.90
N ALA A 32 2.16 7.32 2.65
CA ALA A 32 3.50 6.97 3.07
C ALA A 32 4.44 6.64 1.90
N HIS A 33 3.92 6.11 0.78
CA HIS A 33 4.74 5.87 -0.43
C HIS A 33 5.13 7.19 -1.12
N ARG A 34 4.36 8.26 -0.94
CA ARG A 34 4.64 9.56 -1.57
C ARG A 34 5.55 10.37 -0.65
N THR A 35 6.78 10.56 -1.09
CA THR A 35 7.75 11.41 -0.39
C THR A 35 8.03 12.70 -1.16
N GLY A 36 8.69 13.64 -0.51
CA GLY A 36 9.05 14.94 -1.06
C GLY A 36 7.95 15.99 -0.98
N GLY A 37 8.38 17.26 -0.98
CA GLY A 37 7.50 18.42 -0.89
C GLY A 37 6.74 18.73 -2.18
N TRP A 38 5.90 19.76 -2.10
CA TRP A 38 5.20 20.30 -3.27
C TRP A 38 6.20 20.72 -4.36
N GLY A 39 6.05 20.18 -5.57
CA GLY A 39 6.97 20.40 -6.70
C GLY A 39 8.10 19.37 -6.86
N ASN A 40 8.33 18.50 -5.88
CA ASN A 40 9.33 17.42 -5.95
C ASN A 40 8.78 16.12 -5.35
N ARG A 41 7.52 15.79 -5.65
CA ARG A 41 6.90 14.54 -5.21
C ARG A 41 7.59 13.37 -5.90
N LYS A 42 7.96 12.36 -5.11
CA LYS A 42 8.59 11.12 -5.57
C LYS A 42 7.85 9.93 -4.99
N CYS A 43 7.86 8.84 -5.75
CA CYS A 43 7.45 7.53 -5.23
C CYS A 43 8.65 6.93 -4.51
N LEU A 44 8.47 6.57 -3.25
CA LEU A 44 9.38 5.69 -2.52
C LEU A 44 8.99 4.24 -2.86
N ASP A 45 9.97 3.36 -2.99
CA ASP A 45 9.70 1.93 -3.11
C ASP A 45 8.93 1.49 -1.85
N PRO A 46 7.81 0.75 -1.97
CA PRO A 46 7.07 0.27 -0.82
C PRO A 46 7.93 -0.50 0.19
N ALA A 47 8.92 -1.28 -0.27
CA ALA A 47 9.83 -1.99 0.63
C ALA A 47 10.74 -1.00 1.40
N ASP A 48 11.25 0.04 0.73
CA ASP A 48 12.02 1.12 1.38
C ASP A 48 11.17 1.98 2.32
N ALA A 49 9.85 2.04 2.07
CA ALA A 49 8.87 2.72 2.91
C ALA A 49 8.47 1.90 4.16
N GLY A 50 9.04 0.70 4.34
CA GLY A 50 8.72 -0.21 5.46
C GLY A 50 7.34 -0.85 5.32
N MET A 51 6.84 -1.03 4.10
CA MET A 51 5.57 -1.70 3.83
C MET A 51 5.76 -3.19 3.59
N PHE A 52 4.69 -3.94 3.85
CA PHE A 52 4.61 -5.38 3.69
C PHE A 52 3.59 -5.74 2.62
N ASP A 53 3.75 -6.90 1.98
CA ASP A 53 2.70 -7.45 1.13
C ASP A 53 1.52 -7.90 2.01
N ALA A 54 0.34 -7.37 1.71
CA ALA A 54 -0.89 -7.69 2.42
C ALA A 54 -1.45 -9.08 2.08
N GLY A 55 -0.79 -9.84 1.19
CA GLY A 55 -1.19 -11.22 0.84
C GLY A 55 -2.52 -11.29 0.11
N ARG A 56 -2.90 -10.24 -0.64
CA ARG A 56 -4.11 -10.24 -1.48
C ARG A 56 -3.88 -11.04 -2.74
N LYS A 57 -4.94 -11.28 -3.52
CA LYS A 57 -4.86 -11.95 -4.85
C LYS A 57 -3.95 -11.23 -5.86
N TYR A 58 -3.58 -9.99 -5.56
CA TYR A 58 -2.67 -9.14 -6.30
C TYR A 58 -1.76 -8.45 -5.29
N LEU A 59 -0.54 -8.10 -5.71
CA LEU A 59 0.42 -7.38 -4.87
C LEU A 59 -0.22 -6.11 -4.33
N CYS A 60 -0.25 -5.94 -3.02
CA CYS A 60 -0.90 -4.80 -2.38
C CYS A 60 -0.21 -4.48 -1.07
N TRP A 61 0.36 -3.28 -0.98
CA TRP A 61 1.23 -2.88 0.12
C TRP A 61 0.43 -2.33 1.30
N THR A 62 0.86 -2.71 2.50
CA THR A 62 0.28 -2.28 3.77
C THR A 62 1.37 -1.82 4.74
N LEU A 63 1.02 -0.90 5.63
CA LEU A 63 1.90 -0.50 6.75
C LEU A 63 1.76 -1.44 7.96
N THR A 64 0.74 -2.29 7.96
CA THR A 64 0.52 -3.28 9.01
C THR A 64 1.27 -4.55 8.65
N ASP A 65 2.16 -5.00 9.53
CA ASP A 65 2.79 -6.30 9.41
C ASP A 65 1.72 -7.41 9.52
N PRO A 66 1.49 -8.22 8.47
CA PRO A 66 0.50 -9.29 8.49
C PRO A 66 0.84 -10.42 9.50
N GLU A 67 2.08 -10.50 10.00
CA GLU A 67 2.49 -11.46 11.02
C GLU A 67 2.19 -11.00 12.46
N GLN A 68 1.94 -9.71 12.68
CA GLN A 68 1.48 -9.17 13.97
C GLN A 68 -0.04 -9.35 14.08
N LYS A 69 -0.51 -10.59 14.24
CA LYS A 69 -1.82 -10.79 14.87
C LYS A 69 -1.65 -10.38 16.32
N GLU A 70 -2.18 -9.23 16.69
CA GLU A 70 -2.36 -8.88 18.09
C GLU A 70 -3.18 -10.01 18.72
N ASP A 71 -2.50 -10.85 19.52
CA ASP A 71 -3.13 -11.67 20.54
C ASP A 71 -3.87 -10.70 21.46
N VAL A 72 -5.13 -10.41 21.12
CA VAL A 72 -6.07 -9.74 22.01
C VAL A 72 -6.31 -10.72 23.16
N ASP A 73 -5.51 -10.55 24.21
CA ASP A 73 -5.73 -11.15 25.52
C ASP A 73 -7.08 -10.65 26.04
N ASP A 74 -8.10 -11.48 25.84
CA ASP A 74 -9.40 -11.41 26.49
C ASP A 74 -9.22 -11.73 27.98
N SER A 75 -8.84 -10.71 28.75
CA SER A 75 -8.92 -10.75 30.21
C SER A 75 -10.20 -10.04 30.68
N GLU A 76 -11.21 -10.88 30.93
CA GLU A 76 -12.43 -10.79 31.78
C GLU A 76 -12.99 -9.42 32.23
#